data_AF-A0A453I271-F1
#
_entry.id   AF-A0A453I271-F1
#
_cell.length_a   1.000
_cell.length_b   1.000
_cell.length_c   1.000
_cell.angle_alpha   90.00
_cell.angle_beta   90.00
_cell.angle_gamma   90.00
#
_symmetry.space_group_name_H-M   'P 1'
#
loop_
_entity.id
_entity.type
_entity.pdbx_description
1 polymer ?
#
loop_
_entity_poly.entity_id
_entity_poly.type
_entity_poly.pdbx_seq_one_letter_code
_entity_poly.pdbx_strand_id
1 'polypeptide(L)'
;FRMGALFSHLAMSITSGLIDDDTISVLFGIFWPLLEKLTQSSHMENTSLSTAACRSLSSAIHSCGQHFQILLPKILECLSMNFLLYQRHDCFLRTAANMIEEFGHKEEYSVVCVRTIETFSSAASLSNLNSSYTCDQEPDLIEAYANFTSAFIRCCPK
;
A
#
# COMPACT_ATOMS: atom_id res chain seq x y z
N PHE A 1 10.34 10.89 -9.49
CA PHE A 1 9.93 12.31 -9.41
C PHE A 1 8.79 12.71 -10.38
N ARG A 2 8.60 12.08 -11.56
CA ARG A 2 7.53 12.48 -12.52
C ARG A 2 6.16 11.81 -12.33
N MET A 3 6.10 10.55 -11.89
CA MET A 3 4.83 9.85 -11.61
C MET A 3 4.08 10.47 -10.44
N GLY A 4 4.78 10.85 -9.36
CA GLY A 4 4.16 11.50 -8.20
C GLY A 4 3.44 12.80 -8.56
N ALA A 5 4.00 13.62 -9.45
CA ALA A 5 3.34 14.84 -9.92
C ALA A 5 2.05 14.53 -10.69
N LEU A 6 2.04 13.50 -11.54
CA LEU A 6 0.83 13.05 -12.25
C LEU A 6 -0.26 12.60 -11.28
N PHE A 7 0.09 11.79 -10.28
CA PHE A 7 -0.87 11.35 -9.26
C PHE A 7 -1.36 12.52 -8.39
N SER A 8 -0.48 13.46 -8.02
CA SER A 8 -0.87 14.66 -7.28
C SER A 8 -1.79 15.57 -8.09
N HIS A 9 -1.55 15.75 -9.40
CA HIS A 9 -2.44 16.53 -10.26
C HIS A 9 -3.80 15.86 -10.48
N LEU A 10 -3.82 14.52 -10.63
CA LEU A 10 -5.06 13.75 -10.65
C LEU A 10 -5.84 13.95 -9.34
N ALA A 11 -5.17 13.73 -8.21
CA ALA A 11 -5.75 13.90 -6.88
C ALA A 11 -6.38 15.29 -6.70
N MET A 12 -5.65 16.36 -7.04
CA MET A 12 -6.11 17.74 -6.87
C MET A 12 -7.30 18.09 -7.78
N SER A 13 -7.33 17.55 -9.00
CA SER A 13 -8.45 17.77 -9.94
C SER A 13 -9.71 17.02 -9.50
N ILE A 14 -9.56 15.84 -8.90
CA ILE A 14 -10.65 15.04 -8.33
C ILE A 14 -11.27 15.75 -7.13
N THR A 15 -10.44 16.26 -6.21
CA THR A 15 -10.93 17.02 -5.04
C THR A 15 -11.70 18.29 -5.43
N SER A 16 -11.43 18.87 -6.61
CA SER A 16 -12.12 20.05 -7.12
C SER A 16 -13.46 19.77 -7.81
N GLY A 17 -13.88 18.50 -7.93
CA GLY A 17 -15.14 18.11 -8.59
C GLY A 17 -15.14 18.30 -10.11
N LEU A 18 -13.96 18.45 -10.74
CA LEU A 18 -13.81 18.66 -12.18
C LEU A 18 -13.87 17.37 -13.01
N ILE A 19 -13.89 16.20 -12.37
CA ILE A 19 -13.81 14.89 -13.01
C ILE A 19 -14.95 14.03 -12.48
N ASP A 20 -15.75 13.48 -13.39
CA ASP A 20 -16.84 12.55 -13.08
C ASP A 20 -16.32 11.16 -12.64
N ASP A 21 -17.08 10.45 -11.83
CA ASP A 21 -16.72 9.15 -11.24
C ASP A 21 -16.31 8.10 -12.30
N ASP A 22 -16.99 8.15 -13.45
CA ASP A 22 -16.70 7.29 -14.60
C ASP A 22 -15.31 7.60 -15.20
N THR A 23 -14.89 8.86 -15.19
CA THR A 23 -13.57 9.27 -15.72
C THR A 23 -12.44 8.83 -14.80
N ILE A 24 -12.63 8.91 -13.47
CA ILE A 24 -11.65 8.42 -12.48
C ILE A 24 -11.47 6.90 -12.64
N SER A 25 -12.57 6.18 -12.78
CA SER A 25 -12.56 4.73 -12.97
C SER A 25 -11.84 4.33 -14.26
N VAL A 26 -12.07 5.04 -15.37
CA VAL A 26 -11.36 4.84 -16.65
C VAL A 26 -9.86 5.11 -16.51
N LEU A 27 -9.48 6.20 -15.84
CA LEU A 27 -8.07 6.53 -15.61
C LEU A 27 -7.39 5.42 -14.80
N PHE A 28 -8.02 4.92 -13.74
CA PHE A 28 -7.49 3.78 -12.99
C PHE A 28 -7.40 2.50 -13.82
N GLY A 29 -8.37 2.21 -14.67
CA GLY A 29 -8.31 1.08 -15.61
C GLY A 29 -7.10 1.14 -16.56
N ILE A 30 -6.67 2.34 -16.95
CA ILE A 30 -5.51 2.55 -17.83
C ILE A 30 -4.20 2.54 -17.05
N PHE A 31 -4.16 3.19 -15.88
CA PHE A 31 -2.94 3.32 -15.09
C PHE A 31 -2.60 2.06 -14.30
N TRP A 32 -3.60 1.28 -13.87
CA TRP A 32 -3.38 0.09 -13.05
C TRP A 32 -2.47 -0.95 -13.73
N PRO A 33 -2.68 -1.35 -15.00
CA PRO A 33 -1.79 -2.31 -15.67
C PRO A 33 -0.33 -1.85 -15.76
N LEU A 34 -0.08 -0.53 -15.83
CA LEU A 34 1.27 0.02 -15.82
C LEU A 34 1.89 -0.04 -14.42
N LEU A 35 1.10 0.27 -13.39
CA LEU A 35 1.52 0.13 -11.99
C LEU A 35 1.80 -1.33 -11.65
N GLU A 36 0.92 -2.25 -12.06
CA GLU A 36 1.06 -3.70 -11.85
C GLU A 36 2.32 -4.25 -12.53
N LYS A 37 2.61 -3.82 -13.76
CA LYS A 37 3.89 -4.15 -14.42
C LYS A 37 5.09 -3.57 -13.70
N LEU A 38 4.99 -2.32 -13.24
CA LEU A 38 6.07 -1.67 -12.50
C LEU A 38 6.36 -2.43 -11.19
N THR A 39 5.32 -2.78 -10.45
CA THR A 39 5.45 -3.46 -9.16
C THR A 39 5.89 -4.92 -9.28
N GLN A 40 5.68 -5.55 -10.44
CA GLN A 40 6.22 -6.88 -10.74
C GLN A 40 7.65 -6.84 -11.32
N SER A 41 8.19 -5.65 -11.60
CA SER A 41 9.51 -5.50 -12.22
C SER A 41 10.64 -5.45 -11.19
N SER A 42 11.85 -5.81 -11.61
CA SER A 42 13.07 -5.70 -10.79
C SER A 42 13.42 -4.26 -10.39
N HIS A 43 12.82 -3.25 -11.02
CA HIS A 43 13.05 -1.85 -10.66
C HIS A 43 12.58 -1.51 -9.23
N MET A 44 11.68 -2.31 -8.65
CA MET A 44 11.21 -2.14 -7.27
C MET A 44 12.26 -2.42 -6.21
N GLU A 45 13.39 -3.03 -6.57
CA GLU A 45 14.58 -3.11 -5.70
C GLU A 45 15.15 -1.72 -5.38
N ASN A 46 14.90 -0.72 -6.23
CA ASN A 46 15.30 0.65 -5.95
C ASN A 46 14.39 1.27 -4.88
N THR A 47 14.92 1.43 -3.66
CA THR A 47 14.19 2.01 -2.52
C THR A 47 13.59 3.38 -2.81
N SER A 48 14.26 4.23 -3.59
CA SER A 48 13.72 5.56 -3.94
C SER A 48 12.49 5.45 -4.84
N LEU A 49 12.50 4.49 -5.77
CA LEU A 49 11.37 4.23 -6.67
C LEU A 49 10.20 3.59 -5.92
N SER A 50 10.45 2.53 -5.14
CA SER A 50 9.42 1.87 -4.34
C SER A 50 8.74 2.86 -3.38
N THR A 51 9.54 3.69 -2.68
CA THR A 51 9.02 4.73 -1.79
C THR A 51 8.21 5.79 -2.54
N ALA A 52 8.66 6.21 -3.74
CA ALA A 52 7.91 7.17 -4.54
C ALA A 52 6.59 6.59 -5.06
N ALA A 53 6.58 5.33 -5.50
CA ALA A 53 5.38 4.63 -5.94
C ALA A 53 4.37 4.47 -4.79
N CYS A 54 4.83 3.97 -3.64
CA CYS A 54 4.05 3.81 -2.41
C CYS A 54 3.43 5.12 -1.92
N ARG A 55 4.21 6.22 -1.91
CA ARG A 55 3.69 7.55 -1.57
C ARG A 55 2.63 8.03 -2.54
N SER A 56 2.88 7.87 -3.85
CA SER A 56 1.93 8.29 -4.88
C SER A 56 0.62 7.51 -4.77
N LEU A 57 0.70 6.21 -4.49
CA LEU A 57 -0.46 5.34 -4.28
C LEU A 57 -1.24 5.73 -3.04
N SER A 58 -0.56 5.97 -1.92
CA SER A 58 -1.20 6.47 -0.68
C SER A 58 -1.94 7.79 -0.92
N SER A 59 -1.32 8.75 -1.62
CA SER A 59 -1.98 10.01 -1.97
C SER A 59 -3.20 9.80 -2.88
N ALA A 60 -3.08 8.94 -3.89
CA ALA A 60 -4.20 8.65 -4.78
C ALA A 60 -5.38 8.02 -4.03
N ILE A 61 -5.11 7.07 -3.13
CA ILE A 61 -6.12 6.43 -2.28
C ILE A 61 -6.83 7.45 -1.41
N HIS A 62 -6.08 8.30 -0.71
CA HIS A 62 -6.67 9.32 0.16
C HIS A 62 -7.53 10.32 -0.62
N SER A 63 -7.14 10.66 -1.85
CA SER A 63 -7.87 11.64 -2.68
C SER A 63 -9.06 11.06 -3.45
N CYS A 64 -9.02 9.77 -3.79
CA CYS A 64 -10.04 9.15 -4.65
C CYS A 64 -10.92 8.13 -3.90
N GLY A 65 -10.61 7.82 -2.64
CA GLY A 65 -11.42 7.03 -1.71
C GLY A 65 -12.17 5.87 -2.36
N GLN A 66 -13.50 6.00 -2.45
CA GLN A 66 -14.40 4.95 -2.93
C GLN A 66 -14.06 4.43 -4.33
N HIS A 67 -13.42 5.21 -5.22
CA HIS A 67 -13.05 4.75 -6.57
C HIS A 67 -11.94 3.70 -6.58
N PHE A 68 -11.16 3.59 -5.50
CA PHE A 68 -10.10 2.58 -5.37
C PHE A 68 -10.58 1.21 -4.90
N GLN A 69 -11.84 1.10 -4.49
CA GLN A 69 -12.39 -0.12 -3.89
C GLN A 69 -12.12 -1.38 -4.72
N ILE A 70 -12.38 -1.29 -6.02
CA ILE A 70 -12.22 -2.44 -6.93
C ILE A 70 -10.75 -2.88 -7.10
N LEU A 71 -9.79 -2.01 -6.79
CA LEU A 71 -8.36 -2.28 -6.90
C LEU A 71 -7.73 -2.67 -5.56
N LEU A 72 -8.42 -2.48 -4.43
CA LEU A 72 -7.89 -2.74 -3.10
C LEU A 72 -7.25 -4.13 -2.95
N PRO A 73 -7.92 -5.23 -3.35
CA PRO A 73 -7.33 -6.55 -3.18
C PRO A 73 -6.03 -6.70 -3.98
N LYS A 74 -6.00 -6.16 -5.20
CA LYS A 74 -4.82 -6.23 -6.08
C LYS A 74 -3.66 -5.39 -5.54
N ILE A 75 -3.96 -4.24 -4.95
CA ILE A 75 -2.93 -3.39 -4.34
C ILE A 75 -2.35 -4.07 -3.11
N LEU A 76 -3.18 -4.58 -2.19
CA LEU A 76 -2.68 -5.27 -0.98
C LEU A 76 -1.86 -6.52 -1.33
N GLU A 77 -2.29 -7.29 -2.32
CA GLU A 77 -1.52 -8.43 -2.85
C GLU A 77 -0.18 -7.98 -3.42
N CYS A 78 -0.19 -6.91 -4.22
CA CYS A 78 1.01 -6.33 -4.80
C CYS A 78 2.02 -5.83 -3.75
N LEU A 79 1.55 -5.12 -2.72
CA LEU A 79 2.36 -4.66 -1.60
C LEU A 79 2.95 -5.85 -0.82
N SER A 80 2.15 -6.88 -0.59
CA SER A 80 2.56 -8.11 0.08
C SER A 80 3.68 -8.82 -0.68
N MET A 81 3.51 -9.04 -1.99
CA MET A 81 4.52 -9.67 -2.84
C MET A 81 5.81 -8.86 -2.89
N ASN A 82 5.71 -7.54 -3.06
CA ASN A 82 6.87 -6.67 -3.10
C ASN A 82 7.64 -6.65 -1.78
N PHE A 83 6.92 -6.66 -0.65
CA PHE A 83 7.55 -6.73 0.65
C PHE A 83 8.31 -8.05 0.83
N LEU A 84 7.74 -9.20 0.44
CA LEU A 84 8.43 -10.49 0.52
C LEU A 84 9.76 -10.50 -0.26
N LEU A 85 9.80 -9.83 -1.41
CA LEU A 85 11.00 -9.69 -2.25
C LEU A 85 11.99 -8.66 -1.67
N TYR A 86 11.50 -7.56 -1.10
CA TYR A 86 12.31 -6.41 -0.69
C TYR A 86 11.98 -6.00 0.75
N GLN A 87 12.28 -6.90 1.68
CA GLN A 87 11.81 -6.84 3.07
C GLN A 87 12.33 -5.64 3.89
N ARG A 88 13.35 -4.93 3.40
CA ARG A 88 13.86 -3.69 4.03
C ARG A 88 13.09 -2.44 3.61
N HIS A 89 12.17 -2.55 2.65
CA HIS A 89 11.38 -1.43 2.15
C HIS A 89 10.11 -1.28 3.00
N ASP A 90 10.22 -0.50 4.07
CA ASP A 90 9.13 -0.17 5.00
C ASP A 90 7.93 0.52 4.31
N CYS A 91 8.15 1.15 3.15
CA CYS A 91 7.13 1.85 2.38
C CYS A 91 5.94 0.96 1.99
N PHE A 92 6.15 -0.35 1.82
CA PHE A 92 5.07 -1.29 1.52
C PHE A 92 4.12 -1.48 2.72
N LEU A 93 4.68 -1.62 3.92
CA LEU A 93 3.92 -1.71 5.17
C LEU A 93 3.18 -0.41 5.45
N ARG A 94 3.86 0.74 5.31
CA ARG A 94 3.24 2.07 5.51
C ARG A 94 2.07 2.30 4.55
N THR A 95 2.22 1.91 3.29
CA THR A 95 1.13 2.03 2.31
C THR A 95 -0.02 1.11 2.66
N ALA A 96 0.25 -0.15 3.01
CA ALA A 96 -0.78 -1.09 3.42
C ALA A 96 -1.54 -0.61 4.66
N ALA A 97 -0.85 0.01 5.62
CA ALA A 97 -1.48 0.61 6.80
C ALA A 97 -2.52 1.66 6.38
N ASN A 98 -2.16 2.59 5.50
CA ASN A 98 -3.09 3.59 4.96
C ASN A 98 -4.31 2.95 4.28
N MET A 99 -4.14 1.83 3.57
CA MET A 99 -5.26 1.12 2.94
C MET A 99 -6.19 0.49 3.96
N ILE A 100 -5.63 -0.13 4.99
CA ILE A 100 -6.40 -0.75 6.07
C ILE A 100 -7.14 0.32 6.89
N GLU A 101 -6.53 1.48 7.11
CA GLU A 101 -7.20 2.60 7.78
C GLU A 101 -8.41 3.08 7.01
N GLU A 102 -8.29 3.21 5.69
CA GLU A 102 -9.34 3.73 4.82
C GLU A 102 -10.46 2.70 4.57
N PHE A 103 -10.14 1.42 4.42
CA PHE A 103 -11.09 0.41 3.93
C PHE A 103 -11.23 -0.85 4.78
N GLY A 104 -10.40 -1.01 5.82
CA GLY A 104 -10.39 -2.24 6.64
C GLY A 104 -11.73 -2.53 7.32
N HIS A 105 -12.56 -1.52 7.54
CA HIS A 105 -13.89 -1.64 8.13
C HIS A 105 -14.93 -2.31 7.21
N LYS A 106 -14.60 -2.51 5.93
CA LYS A 106 -15.49 -3.15 4.95
C LYS A 106 -15.33 -4.66 4.98
N GLU A 107 -16.40 -5.36 5.33
CA GLU A 107 -16.41 -6.82 5.54
C GLU A 107 -16.00 -7.60 4.29
N GLU A 108 -16.30 -7.09 3.09
CA GLU A 108 -15.90 -7.66 1.80
C GLU A 108 -14.37 -7.78 1.62
N TYR A 109 -13.58 -7.02 2.38
CA TYR A 109 -12.11 -7.08 2.34
C TYR A 109 -11.48 -7.85 3.50
N SER A 110 -12.27 -8.40 4.42
CA SER A 110 -11.77 -9.13 5.60
C SER A 110 -10.73 -10.20 5.24
N VAL A 111 -11.05 -11.05 4.26
CA VAL A 111 -10.16 -12.14 3.81
C VAL A 111 -8.83 -11.62 3.28
N VAL A 112 -8.84 -10.54 2.48
CA VAL A 112 -7.59 -9.99 1.94
C VAL A 112 -6.78 -9.27 3.02
N CYS A 113 -7.44 -8.61 3.98
CA CYS A 113 -6.77 -7.98 5.11
C CYS A 113 -6.06 -9.04 5.97
N VAL A 114 -6.74 -10.14 6.30
CA VAL A 114 -6.17 -11.28 7.04
C VAL A 114 -4.98 -11.88 6.30
N ARG A 115 -5.13 -12.18 5.01
CA ARG A 115 -4.02 -12.70 4.20
C ARG A 115 -2.83 -11.75 4.16
N THR A 116 -3.07 -10.44 4.12
CA THR A 116 -2.01 -9.42 4.11
C THR A 116 -1.21 -9.43 5.40
N ILE A 117 -1.87 -9.42 6.56
CA ILE A 117 -1.17 -9.48 7.86
C ILE A 117 -0.42 -10.80 8.04
N GLU A 118 -1.01 -11.93 7.63
CA GLU A 118 -0.32 -13.23 7.64
C GLU A 118 0.95 -13.20 6.79
N THR A 119 0.85 -12.65 5.57
CA THR A 119 1.97 -12.56 4.64
C THR A 119 3.10 -11.70 5.20
N PHE A 120 2.81 -10.50 5.69
CA PHE A 120 3.83 -9.64 6.30
C PHE A 120 4.45 -10.30 7.54
N SER A 121 3.64 -10.88 8.42
CA SER A 121 4.13 -11.52 9.66
C SER A 121 5.01 -12.74 9.38
N SER A 122 4.84 -13.40 8.23
CA SER A 122 5.65 -14.53 7.80
C SER A 122 7.00 -14.14 7.19
N ALA A 123 7.22 -12.87 6.87
CA ALA A 123 8.44 -12.40 6.25
C ALA A 123 9.63 -12.55 7.20
N ALA A 124 10.78 -13.05 6.72
CA ALA A 124 11.96 -13.35 7.54
C ALA A 124 12.46 -12.16 8.38
N SER A 125 12.37 -10.94 7.83
CA SER A 125 12.67 -9.67 8.51
C SER A 125 11.79 -9.42 9.73
N LEU A 126 10.53 -9.84 9.70
CA LEU A 126 9.53 -9.59 10.74
C LEU A 126 9.34 -10.82 11.67
N SER A 127 9.49 -12.04 11.15
CA SER A 127 9.37 -13.27 11.94
C SER A 127 10.49 -13.42 12.97
N ASN A 128 11.63 -12.77 12.74
CA ASN A 128 12.82 -12.83 13.59
C ASN A 128 12.90 -11.71 14.64
N LEU A 129 11.87 -10.86 14.73
CA LEU A 129 11.78 -9.74 15.69
C LEU A 129 11.74 -10.14 17.16
N ASN A 130 11.56 -11.43 17.45
CA ASN A 130 11.67 -11.97 18.80
C ASN A 130 13.12 -11.93 19.36
N SER A 131 14.11 -11.54 18.54
CA SER A 131 15.48 -11.28 18.99
C SER A 131 15.69 -9.78 19.24
N SER A 132 16.11 -9.41 20.46
CA SER A 132 16.28 -7.99 20.85
C SER A 132 17.22 -7.21 19.92
N TYR A 133 18.17 -7.90 19.28
CA TYR A 133 19.16 -7.31 18.38
C TYR A 133 18.57 -6.80 17.05
N THR A 134 17.49 -7.42 16.55
CA THR A 134 16.91 -7.05 15.24
C THR A 134 16.14 -5.73 15.30
N CYS A 135 15.49 -5.45 16.43
CA CYS A 135 14.73 -4.21 16.63
C CYS A 135 15.63 -2.96 16.56
N ASP A 136 16.85 -3.05 17.07
CA ASP A 136 17.80 -1.94 17.07
C ASP A 136 18.43 -1.68 15.69
N GLN A 137 18.40 -2.68 14.79
CA GLN A 137 19.01 -2.55 13.46
C GLN A 137 18.08 -1.91 12.42
N GLU A 138 16.77 -2.09 12.54
CA GLU A 138 15.79 -1.64 11.53
C GLU A 138 14.58 -0.92 12.15
N PRO A 139 14.78 0.15 12.95
CA PRO A 139 13.71 0.80 13.70
C PRO A 139 12.55 1.30 12.83
N ASP A 140 12.84 1.82 11.63
CA ASP A 140 11.81 2.29 10.69
C ASP A 140 10.91 1.16 10.20
N LEU A 141 11.48 -0.02 9.99
CA LEU A 141 10.72 -1.21 9.57
C LEU A 141 9.80 -1.68 10.69
N ILE A 142 10.29 -1.68 11.94
CA ILE A 142 9.50 -2.06 13.12
C ILE A 142 8.35 -1.09 13.33
N GLU A 143 8.62 0.21 13.25
CA GLU A 143 7.61 1.25 13.36
C GLU A 143 6.53 1.07 12.29
N ALA A 144 6.93 0.84 11.04
CA ALA A 144 6.01 0.62 9.94
C ALA A 144 5.12 -0.63 10.16
N TYR A 145 5.70 -1.74 10.62
CA TYR A 145 4.96 -2.96 10.91
C TYR A 145 4.02 -2.80 12.12
N ALA A 146 4.47 -2.14 13.18
CA ALA A 146 3.65 -1.84 14.35
C ALA A 146 2.47 -0.95 13.99
N ASN A 147 2.68 0.09 13.18
CA ASN A 147 1.62 0.94 12.66
C ASN A 147 0.63 0.16 11.80
N PHE A 148 1.12 -0.69 10.89
CA PHE A 148 0.25 -1.57 10.08
C PHE A 148 -0.61 -2.50 10.95
N THR A 149 0.01 -3.15 11.94
CA THR A 149 -0.70 -4.07 12.86
C THR A 149 -1.73 -3.33 13.69
N SER A 150 -1.39 -2.12 14.18
CA SER A 150 -2.32 -1.25 14.89
C SER A 150 -3.51 -0.83 14.02
N ALA A 151 -3.27 -0.49 12.74
CA ALA A 151 -4.33 -0.19 11.79
C ALA A 151 -5.25 -1.40 11.57
N PHE A 152 -4.69 -2.59 11.38
CA PHE A 152 -5.45 -3.84 11.25
C PHE A 152 -6.36 -4.10 12.45
N ILE A 153 -5.81 -4.07 13.67
CA ILE A 153 -6.58 -4.33 14.89
C ILE A 153 -7.69 -3.29 15.09
N ARG A 154 -7.44 -2.03 14.73
CA ARG A 154 -8.39 -0.93 14.91
C ARG A 154 -9.51 -0.92 13.87
N CYS A 155 -9.18 -1.20 12.61
CA CYS A 155 -10.07 -0.96 11.48
C CYS A 155 -10.74 -2.23 10.96
N CYS A 156 -10.14 -3.41 11.11
CA CYS A 156 -10.76 -4.65 10.63
C CYS A 156 -11.78 -5.19 11.64
N PRO A 157 -13.00 -5.55 11.20
CA PRO A 157 -13.99 -6.19 12.05
C PRO A 157 -13.50 -7.58 12.50
N LYS A 158 -14.03 -8.02 13.65
CA LYS A 158 -13.71 -9.32 14.26
C LYS A 158 -14.31 -10.49 13.50
#